data_AF-A0AAU2YYU7-F1
#
_entry.id   AF-A0AAU2YYU7-F1
#
_cell.length_a   1.000
_cell.length_b   1.000
_cell.length_c   1.000
_cell.angle_alpha   90.00
_cell.angle_beta   90.00
_cell.angle_gamma   90.00
#
_symmetry.space_group_name_H-M   'P 1'
#
loop_
_entity.id
_entity.type
_entity.pdbx_description
1 polymer ?
#
loop_
_entity_poly.entity_id
_entity_poly.type
_entity_poly.pdbx_seq_one_letter_code
_entity_poly.pdbx_strand_id
1 'polypeptide(L)'
;MRLDHVGLSVPELTAATRWYRAALDLTEEHAFAVPGTELRGVMLRHDSGWRLELLHRPDAAPGLAADTPLEAAATLGYGHLCLRVDTPAEVDAAFDRLVVAGAGVRMSPRPAPRPGARMAFVSDPYGNLIELIDRA
;
A
#
# COMPACT_ATOMS: atom_id res chain seq x y z
N MET A 1 10.95 17.63 -11.80
CA MET A 1 11.02 16.37 -11.04
C MET A 1 9.68 15.64 -11.20
N ARG A 2 9.65 14.30 -11.16
CA ARG A 2 8.44 13.46 -11.26
C ARG A 2 8.53 12.32 -10.23
N LEU A 3 7.40 11.83 -9.73
CA LEU A 3 7.37 10.67 -8.83
C LEU A 3 7.79 9.41 -9.60
N ASP A 4 8.69 8.62 -9.03
CA ASP A 4 9.20 7.39 -9.66
C ASP A 4 8.52 6.14 -9.06
N HIS A 5 8.59 5.98 -7.74
CA HIS A 5 8.02 4.89 -6.95
C HIS A 5 7.83 5.30 -5.48
N VAL A 6 7.21 4.44 -4.68
CA VAL A 6 7.17 4.52 -3.22
C VAL A 6 7.91 3.31 -2.64
N GLY A 7 8.80 3.53 -1.66
CA GLY A 7 9.50 2.46 -0.97
C GLY A 7 8.74 1.99 0.28
N LEU A 8 8.67 0.67 0.48
CA LEU A 8 8.00 0.05 1.62
C LEU A 8 8.87 -1.08 2.19
N SER A 9 9.26 -0.93 3.45
CA SER A 9 9.94 -1.99 4.19
C SER A 9 8.94 -3.06 4.65
N VAL A 10 9.25 -4.33 4.40
CA VAL A 10 8.42 -5.49 4.71
C VAL A 10 9.21 -6.55 5.48
N PRO A 11 8.55 -7.30 6.38
CA PRO A 11 9.23 -8.29 7.22
C PRO A 11 9.64 -9.55 6.45
N GLU A 12 9.00 -9.86 5.32
CA GLU A 12 9.38 -10.97 4.46
C GLU A 12 9.06 -10.65 3.00
N LEU A 13 10.09 -10.64 2.15
CA LEU A 13 10.01 -10.10 0.79
C LEU A 13 9.16 -10.99 -0.14
N THR A 14 9.22 -12.31 0.01
CA THR A 14 8.52 -13.26 -0.86
C THR A 14 7.01 -13.21 -0.64
N ALA A 15 6.59 -13.26 0.62
CA ALA A 15 5.20 -13.18 1.04
C ALA A 15 4.60 -11.81 0.69
N ALA A 16 5.35 -10.73 0.92
CA ALA A 16 4.91 -9.38 0.56
C ALA A 16 4.74 -9.25 -0.96
N THR A 17 5.74 -9.70 -1.73
CA THR A 17 5.69 -9.69 -3.20
C THR A 17 4.46 -10.44 -3.71
N ARG A 18 4.19 -11.65 -3.19
CA ARG A 18 3.01 -12.42 -3.58
C ARG A 18 1.70 -11.70 -3.24
N TRP A 19 1.61 -11.13 -2.04
CA TRP A 19 0.40 -10.44 -1.59
C TRP A 19 0.13 -9.19 -2.43
N TYR A 20 1.12 -8.31 -2.59
CA TYR A 20 0.98 -7.07 -3.34
C TYR A 20 0.68 -7.30 -4.82
N ARG A 21 1.27 -8.34 -5.44
CA ARG A 21 0.94 -8.73 -6.81
C ARG A 21 -0.51 -9.17 -6.96
N ALA A 22 -1.03 -9.98 -6.03
CA ALA A 22 -2.39 -10.49 -6.08
C ALA A 22 -3.44 -9.44 -5.66
N ALA A 23 -3.14 -8.61 -4.67
CA ALA A 23 -4.09 -7.65 -4.09
C ALA A 23 -4.29 -6.39 -4.96
N LEU A 24 -3.23 -5.96 -5.64
CA LEU A 24 -3.17 -4.69 -6.38
C LEU A 24 -2.85 -4.87 -7.86
N ASP A 25 -2.96 -6.09 -8.39
CA ASP A 25 -2.70 -6.41 -9.80
C ASP A 25 -1.31 -5.93 -10.27
N LEU A 26 -0.30 -6.16 -9.42
CA LEU A 26 1.09 -5.77 -9.71
C LEU A 26 1.86 -6.90 -10.39
N THR A 27 2.82 -6.48 -11.22
CA THR A 27 3.82 -7.35 -11.83
C THR A 27 5.19 -7.07 -11.25
N GLU A 28 6.02 -8.11 -11.20
CA GLU A 28 7.42 -7.98 -10.78
C GLU A 28 8.26 -7.46 -11.95
N GLU A 29 8.92 -6.32 -11.76
CA GLU A 29 9.78 -5.72 -12.77
C GLU A 29 11.23 -6.22 -12.62
N HIS A 30 11.79 -6.12 -11.40
CA HIS A 30 13.09 -6.71 -11.08
C HIS A 30 13.25 -6.97 -9.58
N ALA A 31 14.11 -7.92 -9.23
CA ALA A 31 14.60 -8.14 -7.88
C ALA A 31 16.07 -7.70 -7.76
N PHE A 32 16.48 -7.24 -6.57
CA PHE A 32 17.84 -6.78 -6.33
C PHE A 32 18.35 -7.08 -4.92
N ALA A 33 19.66 -6.94 -4.75
CA ALA A 33 20.38 -6.99 -3.49
C ALA A 33 21.39 -5.85 -3.48
N VAL A 34 21.54 -5.17 -2.34
CA VAL A 34 22.55 -4.10 -2.21
C VAL A 34 23.88 -4.71 -1.73
N PRO A 35 24.95 -4.69 -2.54
CA PRO A 35 26.22 -5.29 -2.19
C PRO A 35 26.79 -4.76 -0.87
N GLY A 36 27.33 -5.64 -0.04
CA GLY A 36 27.90 -5.29 1.27
C GLY A 36 26.85 -5.01 2.37
N THR A 37 25.57 -5.29 2.11
CA THR A 37 24.49 -5.16 3.10
C THR A 37 23.56 -6.36 3.06
N GLU A 38 22.67 -6.48 4.04
CA GLU A 38 21.59 -7.48 4.03
C GLU A 38 20.29 -6.95 3.39
N LEU A 39 20.32 -5.76 2.77
CA LEU A 39 19.15 -5.18 2.13
C LEU A 39 18.85 -5.88 0.79
N ARG A 40 17.64 -6.38 0.67
CA ARG A 40 17.07 -7.00 -0.54
C ARG A 40 15.81 -6.26 -0.94
N GLY A 41 15.49 -6.27 -2.23
CA GLY A 41 14.26 -5.63 -2.69
C GLY A 41 13.69 -6.17 -3.98
N VAL A 42 12.44 -5.82 -4.23
CA VAL A 42 11.69 -6.14 -5.45
C VAL A 42 10.94 -4.89 -5.89
N MET A 43 11.10 -4.52 -7.15
CA MET A 43 10.30 -3.47 -7.78
C MET A 43 9.05 -4.10 -8.36
N LEU A 44 7.89 -3.61 -7.93
CA LEU A 44 6.59 -3.97 -8.46
C LEU A 44 5.99 -2.84 -9.27
N ARG A 45 5.30 -3.18 -10.35
CA ARG A 45 4.70 -2.22 -11.27
C ARG A 45 3.27 -2.57 -11.59
N HIS A 46 2.41 -1.56 -11.57
CA HIS A 46 1.06 -1.63 -12.13
C HIS A 46 1.08 -1.23 -13.60
N ASP A 47 0.14 -1.75 -14.40
CA ASP A 47 0.06 -1.46 -15.84
C ASP A 47 -0.14 0.04 -16.14
N SER A 48 -0.79 0.77 -15.24
CA SER A 48 -0.94 2.24 -15.33
C SER A 48 0.35 3.02 -15.04
N GLY A 49 1.42 2.34 -14.62
CA GLY A 49 2.78 2.89 -14.55
C GLY A 49 3.29 3.29 -13.17
N TRP A 50 2.47 3.25 -12.11
CA TRP A 50 2.97 3.46 -10.76
C TRP A 50 3.72 2.22 -10.24
N ARG A 51 4.66 2.45 -9.33
CA ARG A 51 5.56 1.43 -8.81
C ARG A 51 5.65 1.45 -7.30
N LEU A 52 5.83 0.25 -6.73
CA LEU A 52 6.06 0.00 -5.32
C LEU A 52 7.37 -0.78 -5.17
N GLU A 53 8.32 -0.22 -4.46
CA GLU A 53 9.59 -0.87 -4.13
C GLU A 53 9.46 -1.54 -2.77
N LEU A 54 9.42 -2.87 -2.74
CA LEU A 54 9.45 -3.64 -1.51
C LEU A 54 10.89 -3.83 -1.07
N LEU A 55 11.18 -3.54 0.21
CA LEU A 55 12.50 -3.61 0.80
C LEU A 55 12.47 -4.54 2.02
N HIS A 56 13.49 -5.37 2.18
CA HIS A 56 13.61 -6.25 3.34
C HIS A 56 15.05 -6.24 3.87
N ARG A 57 15.16 -6.18 5.21
CA ARG A 57 16.39 -6.41 5.97
C ARG A 57 16.02 -7.21 7.24
N PRO A 58 16.79 -8.22 7.66
CA PRO A 58 16.47 -9.05 8.83
C PRO A 58 16.24 -8.26 10.13
N ASP A 59 17.06 -7.24 10.39
CA ASP A 59 16.99 -6.42 11.62
C ASP A 59 16.21 -5.11 11.42
N ALA A 60 15.16 -5.12 10.61
CA ALA A 60 14.27 -3.96 10.49
C ALA A 60 13.41 -3.82 11.76
N ALA A 61 13.40 -2.62 12.36
CA ALA A 61 12.46 -2.30 13.42
C ALA A 61 11.06 -2.06 12.85
N PRO A 62 9.99 -2.40 13.59
CA PRO A 62 8.63 -2.04 13.20
C PRO A 62 8.49 -0.53 12.94
N GLY A 63 7.77 -0.19 11.86
CA GLY A 63 7.41 1.18 11.53
C GLY A 63 6.15 1.64 12.25
N LEU A 64 5.50 2.67 11.68
CA LEU A 64 4.19 3.12 12.12
C LEU A 64 3.17 1.97 12.07
N ALA A 65 2.55 1.68 13.21
CA ALA A 65 1.43 0.75 13.33
C ALA A 65 0.23 1.50 13.90
N ALA A 66 -0.73 1.85 13.06
CA ALA A 66 -1.92 2.61 13.42
C ALA A 66 -3.18 1.88 12.96
N ASP A 67 -4.21 1.86 13.80
CA ASP A 67 -5.50 1.25 13.47
C ASP A 67 -6.40 2.22 12.69
N THR A 68 -6.09 3.52 12.72
CA THR A 68 -6.83 4.53 11.97
C THR A 68 -5.92 5.55 11.27
N PRO A 69 -6.41 6.22 10.20
CA PRO A 69 -5.68 7.34 9.59
C PRO A 69 -5.43 8.50 10.55
N LEU A 70 -6.30 8.70 11.55
CA LEU A 70 -6.13 9.75 12.55
C LEU A 70 -4.99 9.44 13.51
N GLU A 71 -4.88 8.20 13.96
CA GLU A 71 -3.73 7.73 14.76
C GLU A 71 -2.43 7.81 13.96
N ALA A 72 -2.46 7.42 12.68
CA ALA A 72 -1.31 7.53 11.79
C ALA A 72 -0.81 8.98 11.69
N ALA A 73 -1.72 9.95 11.60
CA ALA A 73 -1.40 11.38 11.53
C ALA A 73 -0.74 11.94 12.81
N ALA A 74 -0.74 11.21 13.92
CA ALA A 74 -0.01 11.58 15.14
C ALA A 74 1.51 11.33 15.04
N THR A 75 1.97 10.64 13.99
CA THR A 75 3.40 10.36 13.74
C THR A 75 3.88 11.10 12.51
N LEU A 76 4.97 11.87 12.62
CA LEU A 76 5.58 12.53 11.48
C LEU A 76 6.22 11.52 10.53
N GLY A 77 5.92 11.61 9.22
CA GLY A 77 6.47 10.72 8.20
C GLY A 77 5.42 10.34 7.15
N TYR A 78 5.67 9.25 6.42
CA TYR A 78 4.67 8.66 5.54
C TYR A 78 3.58 7.97 6.39
N GLY A 79 2.32 8.36 6.18
CA GLY A 79 1.19 7.80 6.93
C GLY A 79 0.44 6.68 6.21
N HIS A 80 0.40 6.69 4.88
CA HIS A 80 -0.31 5.70 4.05
C HIS A 80 0.13 5.80 2.58
N LEU A 81 -0.18 4.76 1.80
CA LEU A 81 -0.20 4.78 0.34
C LEU A 81 -1.64 5.06 -0.13
N CYS A 82 -1.84 6.10 -0.92
CA CYS A 82 -3.16 6.41 -1.49
C CYS A 82 -3.24 5.94 -2.95
N LEU A 83 -4.25 5.13 -3.23
CA LEU A 83 -4.57 4.62 -4.56
C LEU A 83 -5.87 5.24 -5.06
N ARG A 84 -5.81 5.74 -6.29
CA ARG A 84 -6.96 6.33 -6.96
C ARG A 84 -7.71 5.25 -7.75
N VAL A 85 -9.03 5.30 -7.65
CA VAL A 85 -9.98 4.68 -8.59
C VAL A 85 -10.77 5.77 -9.34
N ASP A 86 -11.48 5.40 -10.39
CA ASP A 86 -12.14 6.36 -11.27
C ASP A 86 -13.55 6.72 -10.79
N THR A 87 -14.24 5.80 -10.09
CA THR A 87 -15.60 6.03 -9.60
C THR A 87 -15.80 5.67 -8.12
N PRO A 88 -16.82 6.25 -7.45
CA PRO A 88 -17.16 5.85 -6.09
C PRO A 88 -17.43 4.35 -5.94
N ALA A 89 -18.13 3.71 -6.89
CA ALA A 89 -18.42 2.27 -6.82
C ALA A 89 -17.17 1.39 -6.90
N GLU A 90 -16.11 1.87 -7.57
CA GLU A 90 -14.83 1.17 -7.60
C GLU A 90 -14.09 1.22 -6.26
N VAL A 91 -14.39 2.20 -5.39
CA VAL A 91 -13.83 2.22 -4.02
C VAL A 91 -14.34 1.01 -3.25
N ASP A 92 -15.65 0.72 -3.34
CA ASP A 92 -16.25 -0.45 -2.70
C ASP A 92 -15.68 -1.76 -3.27
N ALA A 93 -15.62 -1.86 -4.61
CA ALA A 93 -15.12 -3.06 -5.27
C ALA A 93 -13.64 -3.34 -4.95
N ALA A 94 -12.80 -2.29 -4.97
CA ALA A 94 -11.38 -2.42 -4.61
C ALA A 94 -11.21 -2.75 -3.12
N PHE A 95 -12.03 -2.17 -2.24
CA PHE A 95 -12.03 -2.48 -0.82
C PHE A 95 -12.35 -3.96 -0.57
N ASP A 96 -13.43 -4.48 -1.17
CA ASP A 96 -13.83 -5.88 -1.00
C ASP A 96 -12.76 -6.84 -1.54
N ARG A 97 -12.17 -6.53 -2.71
CA ARG A 97 -11.05 -7.31 -3.27
C ARG A 97 -9.87 -7.38 -2.30
N LEU A 98 -9.49 -6.25 -1.71
CA LEU A 98 -8.38 -6.20 -0.75
C LEU A 98 -8.69 -7.02 0.52
N VAL A 99 -9.91 -6.92 1.04
CA VAL A 99 -10.34 -7.71 2.21
C VAL A 99 -10.30 -9.21 1.90
N VAL A 100 -10.79 -9.64 0.73
CA VAL A 100 -10.70 -11.05 0.28
C VAL A 100 -9.24 -11.50 0.15
N ALA A 101 -8.33 -10.61 -0.28
CA ALA A 101 -6.90 -10.90 -0.35
C ALA A 101 -6.21 -10.94 1.03
N GLY A 102 -6.93 -10.71 2.12
CA GLY A 102 -6.41 -10.76 3.50
C GLY A 102 -5.98 -9.41 4.06
N ALA A 103 -6.40 -8.30 3.45
CA ALA A 103 -6.20 -6.96 4.02
C ALA A 103 -7.02 -6.80 5.32
N GLY A 104 -6.45 -6.13 6.32
CA GLY A 104 -7.17 -5.76 7.53
C GLY A 104 -8.09 -4.57 7.29
N VAL A 105 -9.35 -4.65 7.68
CA VAL A 105 -10.29 -3.51 7.59
C VAL A 105 -9.87 -2.42 8.58
N ARG A 106 -9.76 -1.17 8.11
CA ARG A 106 -9.44 0.00 8.96
C ARG A 106 -10.56 1.03 8.90
N MET A 107 -11.12 1.25 7.71
CA MET A 107 -12.23 2.15 7.51
C MET A 107 -13.06 1.68 6.32
N SER A 108 -14.29 1.22 6.59
CA SER A 108 -15.24 0.86 5.54
C SER A 108 -15.52 2.03 4.58
N PRO A 109 -15.81 1.76 3.29
CA PRO A 109 -16.14 2.76 2.29
C PRO A 109 -17.21 3.76 2.76
N ARG A 110 -16.88 5.06 2.71
CA ARG A 110 -17.72 6.17 3.21
C ARG A 110 -17.43 7.47 2.45
N PRO A 111 -18.27 8.51 2.57
CA PRO A 111 -17.96 9.83 2.02
C PRO A 111 -16.61 10.34 2.54
N ALA A 112 -15.80 10.90 1.64
CA ALA A 112 -14.53 11.53 1.99
C ALA A 112 -14.75 12.97 2.45
N PRO A 113 -13.76 13.60 3.12
CA PRO A 113 -13.80 15.03 3.45
C PRO A 113 -13.93 15.93 2.22
N ARG A 114 -13.45 15.48 1.05
CA ARG A 114 -13.70 16.14 -0.24
C ARG A 114 -15.17 15.94 -0.63
N PRO A 115 -15.98 17.01 -0.80
CA PRO A 115 -17.38 16.88 -1.20
C PRO A 115 -17.55 16.04 -2.47
N GLY A 116 -18.50 15.11 -2.44
CA GLY A 116 -18.82 14.23 -3.57
C GLY A 116 -17.93 13.01 -3.73
N ALA A 117 -16.81 12.93 -2.99
CA ALA A 117 -15.89 11.80 -3.06
C ALA A 117 -16.23 10.73 -2.02
N ARG A 118 -15.75 9.52 -2.28
CA ARG A 118 -15.81 8.32 -1.48
C ARG A 118 -14.39 7.83 -1.21
N MET A 119 -14.20 7.29 -0.01
CA MET A 119 -12.91 6.79 0.42
C MET A 119 -13.07 5.55 1.30
N ALA A 120 -12.02 4.75 1.39
CA ALA A 120 -11.89 3.63 2.32
C ALA A 120 -10.43 3.48 2.76
N PHE A 121 -10.21 2.78 3.88
CA PHE A 121 -8.88 2.36 4.30
C PHE A 121 -8.86 0.88 4.64
N VAL A 122 -7.81 0.21 4.18
CA VAL A 122 -7.39 -1.11 4.66
C VAL A 122 -5.95 -1.04 5.17
N SER A 123 -5.48 -2.12 5.74
CA SER A 123 -4.08 -2.37 6.02
C SER A 123 -3.61 -3.58 5.22
N ASP A 124 -2.37 -3.54 4.75
CA ASP A 124 -1.70 -4.76 4.31
C ASP A 124 -1.52 -5.74 5.50
N PRO A 125 -1.04 -6.98 5.27
CA PRO A 125 -0.81 -7.96 6.34
C PRO A 125 0.20 -7.52 7.41
N TYR A 126 0.91 -6.42 7.19
CA TYR A 126 1.97 -5.90 8.05
C TYR A 126 1.57 -4.60 8.77
N GLY A 127 0.33 -4.14 8.58
CA GLY A 127 -0.22 -2.96 9.24
C GLY A 127 -0.04 -1.64 8.48
N ASN A 128 0.52 -1.66 7.26
CA ASN A 128 0.68 -0.46 6.45
C ASN A 128 -0.66 -0.01 5.88
N LEU A 129 -1.02 1.26 6.08
CA LEU A 129 -2.29 1.80 5.63
C LEU A 129 -2.32 2.02 4.11
N ILE A 130 -3.40 1.55 3.48
CA ILE A 130 -3.72 1.79 2.08
C ILE A 130 -5.05 2.52 2.01
N GLU A 131 -5.03 3.74 1.47
CA GLU A 131 -6.22 4.54 1.17
C GLU A 131 -6.71 4.21 -0.24
N LEU A 132 -8.03 4.08 -0.39
CA LEU A 132 -8.73 4.08 -1.67
C LEU A 132 -9.53 5.37 -1.78
N ILE A 133 -9.41 6.10 -2.89
CA ILE A 133 -10.18 7.31 -3.13
C ILE A 133 -10.59 7.43 -4.60
N ASP A 134 -11.80 7.88 -4.88
CA ASP A 134 -12.20 8.21 -6.25
C ASP A 134 -11.83 9.66 -6.66
N ARG A 135 -11.76 9.91 -7.97
CA ARG A 135 -11.66 11.26 -8.54
C ARG A 135 -12.76 11.60 -9.54
N ALA A 136 -13.97 11.10 -9.30
CA ALA A 136 -15.14 11.68 -9.95
C ALA A 136 -15.29 13.17 -9.56
#